data_AF-A0A381N3G5-F1
#
_entry.id   AF-A0A381N3G5-F1
#
_cell.length_a   1.000
_cell.length_b   1.000
_cell.length_c   1.000
_cell.angle_alpha   90.00
_cell.angle_beta   90.00
_cell.angle_gamma   90.00
#
_symmetry.space_group_name_H-M   'P 1'
#
loop_
_entity.id
_entity.type
_entity.pdbx_description
1 polymer ?
#
loop_
_entity_poly.entity_id
_entity_poly.type
_entity_poly.pdbx_seq_one_letter_code
_entity_poly.pdbx_strand_id
1 'polypeptide(L)'
;MEFSTILGGWVATFLTIGIFSYLYKDNPFYKMAEHLFVGISAGYLLSLGFWTQLQPNLFGRLFPAKHYDPDTIMYSIYNVLSFFSSSIFPEGGIDKGHDQHLIYLLPLVLGIMMLLSLVPSLSWMARWGIAYIVGMAAGLRAYGYLSSNVIGQIKGTAVNLFDFSLPIFSLSSPSILNNIIILTGTICGLLYFYFSKEHKGALGTATKIGINFLMISFGASFGFAVMGRISLLIGRFSDLIKFSSSDYNYATFWVIFAVTGFLGYAAYQDNNKDTQVSIDDQDSMFEEE
;
A
#
# COMPACT_ATOMS: atom_id res chain seq x y z
N MET A 1 -21.80 -6.11 -25.89
CA MET A 1 -20.49 -5.93 -25.21
C MET A 1 -19.57 -7.04 -25.66
N GLU A 2 -18.26 -6.77 -25.71
CA GLU A 2 -17.23 -7.81 -25.86
C GLU A 2 -17.37 -8.86 -24.75
N PHE A 3 -17.17 -10.14 -25.09
CA PHE A 3 -17.23 -11.23 -24.13
C PHE A 3 -16.22 -11.03 -22.99
N SER A 4 -15.05 -10.46 -23.29
CA SER A 4 -14.02 -10.12 -22.30
C SER A 4 -14.52 -9.13 -21.24
N THR A 5 -15.30 -8.13 -21.64
CA THR A 5 -15.88 -7.13 -20.72
C THR A 5 -16.94 -7.75 -19.81
N ILE A 6 -17.78 -8.63 -20.37
CA ILE A 6 -18.80 -9.34 -19.59
C ILE A 6 -18.12 -10.25 -18.57
N LEU A 7 -17.17 -11.07 -19.01
CA LEU A 7 -16.40 -11.97 -18.15
C LEU A 7 -15.65 -11.19 -17.06
N GLY A 8 -15.05 -10.06 -17.41
CA GLY A 8 -14.41 -9.16 -16.44
C GLY A 8 -15.38 -8.66 -15.37
N GLY A 9 -16.61 -8.29 -15.75
CA GLY A 9 -17.67 -7.90 -14.80
C GLY A 9 -18.08 -9.05 -13.87
N TRP A 10 -18.18 -10.28 -14.38
CA TRP A 10 -18.47 -11.46 -13.57
C TRP A 10 -17.37 -11.77 -12.55
N VAL A 11 -16.11 -11.72 -12.98
CA VAL A 11 -14.95 -11.93 -12.10
C VAL A 11 -14.88 -10.84 -11.04
N ALA A 12 -15.05 -9.57 -11.41
CA ALA A 12 -15.04 -8.44 -10.47
C ALA A 12 -16.15 -8.55 -9.41
N THR A 13 -17.35 -8.95 -9.84
CA THR A 13 -18.52 -9.19 -8.98
C THR A 13 -18.26 -10.33 -8.01
N PHE A 14 -17.75 -11.46 -8.51
CA PHE A 14 -17.37 -12.62 -7.71
C PHE A 14 -16.34 -12.27 -6.63
N LEU A 15 -15.26 -11.56 -6.99
CA LEU A 15 -14.24 -11.17 -6.03
C LEU A 15 -14.75 -10.17 -4.99
N THR A 16 -15.59 -9.22 -5.40
CA THR A 16 -16.16 -8.22 -4.48
C THR A 16 -17.09 -8.88 -3.45
N ILE A 17 -18.00 -9.75 -3.91
CA ILE A 17 -18.89 -10.51 -3.02
C ILE A 17 -18.11 -11.52 -2.19
N GLY A 18 -17.10 -12.18 -2.76
CA GLY A 18 -16.21 -13.10 -2.05
C GLY A 18 -15.50 -12.43 -0.87
N ILE A 19 -15.02 -11.19 -1.04
CA ILE A 19 -14.44 -10.40 0.06
C ILE A 19 -15.50 -10.01 1.09
N PHE A 20 -16.68 -9.55 0.66
CA PHE A 20 -17.78 -9.22 1.58
C PHE A 20 -18.32 -10.44 2.34
N SER A 21 -18.13 -11.64 1.80
CA SER A 21 -18.47 -12.90 2.45
C SER A 21 -17.77 -13.06 3.80
N TYR A 22 -16.65 -12.37 4.04
CA TYR A 22 -15.98 -12.34 5.35
C TYR A 22 -16.92 -12.00 6.52
N LEU A 23 -17.99 -11.22 6.26
CA LEU A 23 -19.00 -10.91 7.27
C LEU A 23 -19.67 -12.17 7.86
N TYR A 24 -19.66 -13.29 7.12
CA TYR A 24 -20.19 -14.60 7.52
C TYR A 24 -19.07 -15.56 7.97
N LYS A 25 -18.07 -15.05 8.70
CA LYS A 25 -16.86 -15.77 9.17
C LYS A 25 -15.90 -16.19 8.03
N ASP A 26 -14.87 -16.97 8.40
CA ASP A 26 -13.84 -17.53 7.51
C ASP A 26 -14.42 -18.58 6.54
N ASN A 27 -14.92 -18.14 5.40
CA ASN A 27 -15.47 -19.02 4.37
C ASN A 27 -14.48 -19.29 3.21
N PRO A 28 -14.66 -20.40 2.46
CA PRO A 28 -13.79 -20.76 1.35
C PRO A 28 -13.71 -19.68 0.26
N PHE A 29 -14.83 -18.99 -0.01
CA PHE A 29 -14.87 -17.91 -1.00
C PHE A 29 -14.02 -16.72 -0.61
N TYR A 30 -14.08 -16.29 0.66
CA TYR A 30 -13.22 -15.24 1.18
C TYR A 30 -11.74 -15.62 1.07
N LYS A 31 -11.36 -16.81 1.56
CA LYS A 31 -9.96 -17.28 1.51
C LYS A 31 -9.43 -17.34 0.07
N MET A 32 -10.25 -17.82 -0.87
CA MET A 32 -9.86 -17.85 -2.28
C MET A 32 -9.68 -16.43 -2.84
N ALA A 33 -10.60 -15.51 -2.56
CA ALA A 33 -10.51 -14.12 -3.00
C ALA A 33 -9.28 -13.42 -2.39
N GLU A 34 -9.00 -13.66 -1.10
CA GLU A 34 -7.83 -13.13 -0.40
C GLU A 34 -6.52 -13.65 -1.00
N HIS A 35 -6.36 -14.97 -1.16
CA HIS A 35 -5.14 -15.55 -1.74
C HIS A 35 -4.95 -15.13 -3.20
N LEU A 36 -6.02 -15.05 -3.99
CA LEU A 36 -5.95 -14.55 -5.36
C LEU A 36 -5.49 -13.09 -5.38
N PHE A 37 -6.10 -12.23 -4.54
CA PHE A 37 -5.76 -10.81 -4.49
C PHE A 37 -4.31 -10.60 -4.06
N VAL A 38 -3.86 -11.26 -2.98
CA VAL A 38 -2.49 -11.17 -2.48
C VAL A 38 -1.49 -11.73 -3.50
N GLY A 39 -1.82 -12.84 -4.16
CA GLY A 39 -0.98 -13.47 -5.18
C GLY A 39 -0.80 -12.59 -6.42
N ILE A 40 -1.90 -12.04 -6.96
CA ILE A 40 -1.85 -11.12 -8.11
C ILE A 40 -1.09 -9.85 -7.74
N SER A 41 -1.31 -9.30 -6.53
CA SER A 41 -0.60 -8.11 -6.05
C SER A 41 0.90 -8.36 -5.97
N ALA A 42 1.33 -9.47 -5.35
CA ALA A 42 2.73 -9.84 -5.25
C ALA A 42 3.37 -10.06 -6.63
N GLY A 43 2.69 -10.77 -7.53
CA GLY A 43 3.17 -11.02 -8.89
C GLY A 43 3.28 -9.74 -9.73
N TYR A 44 2.28 -8.86 -9.66
CA TYR A 44 2.29 -7.58 -10.35
C TYR A 44 3.42 -6.69 -9.85
N LEU A 45 3.61 -6.58 -8.52
CA LEU A 45 4.70 -5.79 -7.94
C LEU A 45 6.08 -6.36 -8.28
N LEU A 46 6.24 -7.69 -8.33
CA LEU A 46 7.48 -8.32 -8.77
C LEU A 46 7.78 -7.98 -10.22
N SER A 47 6.81 -8.17 -11.12
CA SER A 47 6.98 -7.86 -12.54
C SER A 47 7.27 -6.37 -12.76
N LEU A 48 6.49 -5.49 -12.13
CA LEU A 48 6.69 -4.05 -12.22
C LEU A 48 8.09 -3.68 -11.70
N GLY A 49 8.48 -4.15 -10.51
CA GLY A 49 9.81 -3.91 -9.95
C GLY A 49 10.92 -4.41 -10.87
N PHE A 50 10.74 -5.56 -11.53
CA PHE A 50 11.72 -6.07 -12.48
C PHE A 50 11.90 -5.14 -13.68
N TRP A 51 10.81 -4.75 -14.34
CA TRP A 51 10.85 -3.96 -15.58
C TRP A 51 11.11 -2.46 -15.35
N THR A 52 10.67 -1.89 -14.21
CA THR A 52 10.80 -0.46 -13.94
C THR A 52 11.98 -0.11 -13.03
N GLN A 53 12.42 -1.05 -12.19
CA GLN A 53 13.51 -0.80 -11.24
C GLN A 53 14.76 -1.61 -11.57
N LEU A 54 14.64 -2.92 -11.74
CA LEU A 54 15.81 -3.80 -11.90
C LEU A 54 16.46 -3.64 -13.28
N GLN A 55 15.70 -3.80 -14.36
CA GLN A 55 16.23 -3.70 -15.72
C GLN A 55 16.84 -2.32 -16.02
N PRO A 56 16.15 -1.19 -15.81
CA PRO A 56 16.72 0.11 -16.17
C PRO A 56 17.80 0.60 -15.19
N ASN A 57 17.61 0.46 -13.87
CA ASN A 57 18.53 1.07 -12.90
C ASN A 57 19.72 0.18 -12.54
N LEU A 58 19.56 -1.15 -12.53
CA LEU A 58 20.66 -2.06 -12.23
C LEU A 58 21.37 -2.48 -13.52
N PHE A 59 20.64 -3.17 -14.42
CA PHE A 59 21.25 -3.69 -15.64
C PHE A 59 21.56 -2.58 -16.65
N GLY A 60 20.72 -1.55 -16.77
CA GLY A 60 20.99 -0.41 -17.65
C GLY A 60 22.21 0.43 -17.29
N ARG A 61 22.59 0.47 -16.01
CA ARG A 61 23.82 1.17 -15.55
C ARG A 61 25.06 0.28 -15.58
N LEU A 62 24.88 -1.05 -15.55
CA LEU A 62 25.96 -2.02 -15.62
C LEU A 62 26.32 -2.40 -17.06
N PHE A 63 25.31 -2.44 -17.94
CA PHE A 63 25.40 -2.79 -19.36
C PHE A 63 24.64 -1.77 -20.23
N PRO A 64 25.15 -0.53 -20.35
CA PRO A 64 24.51 0.49 -21.17
C PRO A 64 24.57 0.15 -22.67
N ALA A 65 23.82 0.90 -23.49
CA ALA A 65 23.87 0.75 -24.93
C ALA A 65 25.28 1.01 -25.50
N LYS A 66 25.67 0.25 -26.53
CA LYS A 66 26.98 0.31 -27.23
C LYS A 66 27.43 1.72 -27.66
N HIS A 67 26.48 2.64 -27.81
CA HIS A 67 26.77 4.03 -28.18
C HIS A 67 27.43 4.83 -27.04
N TYR A 68 27.25 4.42 -25.78
CA TYR A 68 27.76 5.11 -24.60
C TYR A 68 29.17 4.63 -24.18
N ASP A 69 29.50 3.35 -24.38
CA ASP A 69 30.84 2.81 -24.08
C ASP A 69 31.14 1.57 -24.95
N PRO A 70 32.09 1.63 -25.91
CA PRO A 70 32.30 0.56 -26.88
C PRO A 70 33.14 -0.64 -26.37
N ASP A 71 33.99 -0.47 -25.35
CA ASP A 71 35.17 -1.35 -25.19
C ASP A 71 35.41 -1.86 -23.76
N THR A 72 34.46 -2.62 -23.19
CA THR A 72 34.69 -3.33 -21.92
C THR A 72 34.46 -4.84 -22.04
N ILE A 73 35.30 -5.65 -21.36
CA ILE A 73 35.15 -7.11 -21.15
C ILE A 73 33.71 -7.50 -20.76
N MET A 74 33.01 -6.59 -20.09
CA MET A 74 31.64 -6.71 -19.64
C MET A 74 30.63 -6.88 -20.78
N TYR A 75 30.93 -6.40 -21.99
CA TYR A 75 30.10 -6.61 -23.17
C TYR A 75 30.16 -8.06 -23.70
N SER A 76 31.27 -8.77 -23.48
CA SER A 76 31.37 -10.20 -23.78
C SER A 76 30.40 -11.01 -22.91
N ILE A 77 30.34 -10.66 -21.61
CA ILE A 77 29.38 -11.24 -20.67
C ILE A 77 27.94 -10.89 -21.11
N TYR A 78 27.69 -9.62 -21.48
CA TYR A 78 26.39 -9.18 -21.98
C TYR A 78 25.90 -9.97 -23.20
N ASN A 79 26.76 -10.25 -24.17
CA ASN A 79 26.38 -11.00 -25.37
C ASN A 79 25.94 -12.44 -25.03
N VAL A 80 26.58 -13.07 -24.04
CA VAL A 80 26.15 -14.39 -23.53
C VAL A 80 24.79 -14.28 -22.85
N LEU A 81 24.57 -13.26 -22.00
CA LEU A 81 23.27 -13.06 -21.35
C LEU A 81 22.15 -12.73 -22.34
N SER A 82 22.44 -11.93 -23.37
CA SER A 82 21.52 -11.58 -24.44
C SER A 82 21.13 -12.80 -25.28
N PHE A 83 22.06 -13.74 -25.50
CA PHE A 83 21.77 -15.02 -26.14
C PHE A 83 20.74 -15.85 -25.37
N PHE A 84 20.85 -15.92 -24.04
CA PHE A 84 19.88 -16.67 -23.23
C PHE A 84 18.55 -15.94 -23.04
N SER A 85 18.54 -14.61 -23.06
CA SER A 85 17.34 -13.83 -22.76
C SER A 85 17.31 -12.47 -23.47
N SER A 86 16.98 -12.50 -24.76
CA SER A 86 16.84 -11.31 -25.61
C SER A 86 15.76 -10.32 -25.16
N SER A 87 14.75 -10.77 -24.40
CA SER A 87 13.70 -9.91 -23.85
C SER A 87 14.18 -9.04 -22.67
N ILE A 88 15.13 -9.53 -21.88
CA ILE A 88 15.70 -8.82 -20.72
C ILE A 88 16.93 -8.00 -21.14
N PHE A 89 17.71 -8.52 -22.08
CA PHE A 89 18.96 -7.91 -22.57
C PHE A 89 18.86 -7.74 -24.10
N PRO A 90 18.34 -6.59 -24.58
CA PRO A 90 18.19 -6.35 -26.02
C PRO A 90 19.54 -6.27 -26.73
N GLU A 91 19.56 -6.61 -28.02
CA GLU A 91 20.79 -6.49 -28.83
C GLU A 91 21.26 -5.03 -28.85
N GLY A 92 22.54 -4.81 -28.52
CA GLY A 92 23.11 -3.47 -28.50
C GLY A 92 23.14 -2.77 -27.13
N GLY A 93 22.68 -3.41 -26.06
CA GLY A 93 22.73 -2.88 -24.68
C GLY A 93 21.44 -2.18 -24.26
N ILE A 94 21.27 -1.91 -22.96
CA ILE A 94 20.04 -1.32 -22.44
C ILE A 94 20.10 0.21 -22.59
N ASP A 95 19.40 0.74 -23.59
CA ASP A 95 19.35 2.17 -23.87
C ASP A 95 18.37 2.90 -22.94
N LYS A 96 18.87 3.36 -21.80
CA LYS A 96 18.12 4.14 -20.80
C LYS A 96 18.81 5.47 -20.45
N GLY A 97 19.72 5.94 -21.32
CA GLY A 97 20.43 7.21 -21.14
C GLY A 97 21.35 7.23 -19.91
N HIS A 98 22.08 6.14 -19.67
CA HIS A 98 23.01 6.02 -18.55
C HIS A 98 24.39 5.63 -19.04
N ASP A 99 25.42 6.27 -18.48
CA ASP A 99 26.82 5.86 -18.67
C ASP A 99 27.12 4.61 -17.83
N GLN A 100 28.19 3.89 -18.18
CA GLN A 100 28.58 2.68 -17.46
C GLN A 100 29.08 3.02 -16.05
N HIS A 101 28.39 2.50 -15.04
CA HIS A 101 28.76 2.68 -13.64
C HIS A 101 28.96 1.33 -12.96
N LEU A 102 30.22 0.90 -12.84
CA LEU A 102 30.58 -0.39 -12.22
C LEU A 102 30.21 -0.49 -10.72
N ILE A 103 29.94 0.63 -10.04
CA ILE A 103 29.49 0.64 -8.65
C ILE A 103 28.18 -0.15 -8.45
N TYR A 104 27.36 -0.30 -9.49
CA TYR A 104 26.12 -1.09 -9.46
C TYR A 104 26.36 -2.59 -9.37
N LEU A 105 27.61 -3.06 -9.52
CA LEU A 105 28.01 -4.43 -9.20
C LEU A 105 27.76 -4.75 -7.72
N LEU A 106 27.92 -3.77 -6.81
CA LEU A 106 27.69 -3.97 -5.38
C LEU A 106 26.20 -4.31 -5.08
N PRO A 107 25.21 -3.50 -5.52
CA PRO A 107 23.80 -3.88 -5.45
C PRO A 107 23.47 -5.22 -6.14
N LEU A 108 24.12 -5.55 -7.26
CA LEU A 108 23.91 -6.83 -7.95
C LEU A 108 24.36 -8.01 -7.09
N VAL A 109 25.56 -7.93 -6.51
CA VAL A 109 26.08 -8.95 -5.58
C VAL A 109 25.18 -9.08 -4.36
N LEU A 110 24.77 -7.96 -3.75
CA LEU A 110 23.85 -7.97 -2.61
C LEU A 110 22.48 -8.56 -2.98
N GLY A 111 21.99 -8.31 -4.19
CA GLY A 111 20.76 -8.91 -4.72
C GLY A 111 20.87 -10.43 -4.88
N ILE A 112 21.97 -10.93 -5.44
CA ILE A 112 22.25 -12.37 -5.54
C ILE A 112 22.37 -12.99 -4.14
N MET A 113 23.07 -12.33 -3.20
CA MET A 113 23.18 -12.77 -1.81
C MET A 113 21.81 -12.90 -1.14
N MET A 114 20.86 -12.01 -1.46
CA MET A 114 19.48 -12.12 -0.99
C MET A 114 18.72 -13.28 -1.63
N LEU A 115 18.86 -13.51 -2.93
CA LEU A 115 18.22 -14.65 -3.62
C LEU A 115 18.71 -16.00 -3.09
N LEU A 116 19.98 -16.08 -2.67
CA LEU A 116 20.55 -17.29 -2.07
C LEU A 116 19.90 -17.69 -0.73
N SER A 117 19.03 -16.85 -0.16
CA SER A 117 18.18 -17.22 0.99
C SER A 117 17.17 -18.32 0.70
N LEU A 118 16.85 -18.58 -0.58
CA LEU A 118 16.01 -19.71 -0.99
C LEU A 118 16.65 -21.06 -0.64
N VAL A 119 17.97 -21.11 -0.46
CA VAL A 119 18.69 -22.30 -0.02
C VAL A 119 18.98 -22.19 1.48
N PRO A 120 18.47 -23.10 2.33
CA PRO A 120 18.57 -22.98 3.79
C PRO A 120 20.01 -22.77 4.32
N SER A 121 21.01 -23.39 3.68
CA SER A 121 22.42 -23.31 4.08
C SER A 121 23.10 -21.97 3.76
N LEU A 122 22.61 -21.22 2.76
CA LEU A 122 23.18 -19.93 2.34
C LEU A 122 22.36 -18.72 2.80
N SER A 123 21.27 -18.98 3.56
CA SER A 123 20.39 -17.96 4.16
C SER A 123 21.11 -16.90 4.98
N TRP A 124 22.25 -17.24 5.58
CA TRP A 124 23.06 -16.32 6.36
C TRP A 124 23.57 -15.12 5.54
N MET A 125 23.76 -15.31 4.24
CA MET A 125 24.35 -14.34 3.34
C MET A 125 23.38 -13.20 2.98
N ALA A 126 22.07 -13.48 2.98
CA ALA A 126 21.04 -12.48 2.76
C ALA A 126 21.01 -11.38 3.84
N ARG A 127 21.57 -11.63 5.03
CA ARG A 127 21.64 -10.65 6.12
C ARG A 127 22.40 -9.38 5.72
N TRP A 128 23.41 -9.49 4.87
CA TRP A 128 24.16 -8.33 4.36
C TRP A 128 23.31 -7.44 3.46
N GLY A 129 22.55 -8.06 2.54
CA GLY A 129 21.60 -7.33 1.69
C GLY A 129 20.50 -6.64 2.50
N ILE A 130 19.94 -7.34 3.48
CA ILE A 130 18.92 -6.77 4.38
C ILE A 130 19.51 -5.61 5.21
N ALA A 131 20.72 -5.75 5.76
CA ALA A 131 21.38 -4.70 6.51
C ALA A 131 21.60 -3.44 5.66
N TYR A 132 22.02 -3.62 4.40
CA TYR A 132 22.18 -2.52 3.45
C TYR A 132 20.84 -1.82 3.17
N ILE A 133 19.78 -2.58 2.87
CA ILE A 133 18.45 -2.03 2.59
C ILE A 133 17.90 -1.27 3.81
N VAL A 134 18.03 -1.84 5.01
CA VAL A 134 17.54 -1.21 6.25
C VAL A 134 18.32 0.06 6.56
N GLY A 135 19.65 0.05 6.45
CA GLY A 135 20.48 1.23 6.67
C GLY A 135 20.17 2.35 5.67
N MET A 136 20.07 2.01 4.38
CA MET A 136 19.71 2.96 3.33
C MET A 136 18.30 3.52 3.53
N ALA A 137 17.31 2.66 3.81
CA ALA A 137 15.92 3.08 4.04
C ALA A 137 15.80 3.96 5.28
N ALA A 138 16.47 3.62 6.37
CA ALA A 138 16.49 4.42 7.59
C ALA A 138 17.16 5.79 7.34
N GLY A 139 18.30 5.83 6.66
CA GLY A 139 19.00 7.07 6.34
C GLY A 139 18.20 8.00 5.44
N LEU A 140 17.67 7.47 4.33
CA LEU A 140 16.82 8.22 3.40
C LEU A 140 15.54 8.71 4.07
N ARG A 141 14.89 7.87 4.89
CA ARG A 141 13.70 8.29 5.64
C ARG A 141 14.02 9.34 6.69
N ALA A 142 15.13 9.20 7.43
CA ALA A 142 15.54 10.20 8.42
C ALA A 142 15.76 11.57 7.76
N TYR A 143 16.47 11.61 6.64
CA TYR A 143 16.67 12.83 5.87
C TYR A 143 15.35 13.38 5.29
N GLY A 144 14.55 12.51 4.67
CA GLY A 144 13.25 12.88 4.10
C GLY A 144 12.28 13.43 5.14
N TYR A 145 12.24 12.83 6.33
CA TYR A 145 11.40 13.28 7.44
C TYR A 145 11.89 14.62 8.01
N LEU A 146 13.21 14.81 8.14
CA LEU A 146 13.77 16.08 8.56
C LEU A 146 13.44 17.19 7.56
N SER A 147 13.60 16.93 6.26
CA SER A 147 13.33 17.92 5.21
C SER A 147 11.85 18.22 5.04
N SER A 148 11.01 17.18 4.94
CA SER A 148 9.58 17.34 4.67
C SER A 148 8.77 17.68 5.91
N ASN A 149 8.97 16.97 7.02
CA ASN A 149 8.15 17.16 8.21
C ASN A 149 8.72 18.29 9.08
N VAL A 150 10.01 18.30 9.40
CA VAL A 150 10.52 19.33 10.32
C VAL A 150 10.71 20.67 9.61
N ILE A 151 11.54 20.72 8.57
CA ILE A 151 11.82 21.99 7.85
C ILE A 151 10.57 22.46 7.12
N GLY A 152 9.83 21.57 6.48
CA GLY A 152 8.58 21.89 5.81
C GLY A 152 7.52 22.48 6.75
N GLN A 153 7.33 21.90 7.94
CA GLN A 153 6.38 22.46 8.93
C GLN A 153 6.86 23.79 9.49
N ILE A 154 8.16 23.95 9.79
CA ILE A 154 8.72 25.24 10.24
C ILE A 154 8.46 26.33 9.19
N LYS A 155 8.74 26.05 7.90
CA LYS A 155 8.45 26.98 6.80
C LYS A 155 6.95 27.25 6.66
N GLY A 156 6.10 26.24 6.80
CA GLY A 156 4.64 26.39 6.76
C GLY A 156 4.09 27.27 7.89
N THR A 157 4.76 27.29 9.05
CA THR A 157 4.43 28.19 10.16
C THR A 157 5.10 29.56 10.09
N ALA A 158 6.10 29.73 9.22
CA ALA A 158 6.76 31.01 8.95
C ALA A 158 5.87 31.89 8.05
N VAL A 159 4.70 32.24 8.55
CA VAL A 159 3.72 33.07 7.85
C VAL A 159 4.09 34.55 7.96
N ASN A 160 3.96 35.27 6.84
CA ASN A 160 4.15 36.73 6.83
C ASN A 160 2.90 37.39 7.45
N LEU A 161 3.03 37.91 8.67
CA LEU A 161 1.93 38.53 9.41
C LEU A 161 1.69 39.99 9.00
N PHE A 162 2.67 40.64 8.37
CA PHE A 162 2.65 42.07 8.05
C PHE A 162 2.62 42.35 6.55
N ASP A 163 2.19 41.37 5.75
CA ASP A 163 1.99 41.58 4.32
C ASP A 163 0.61 42.20 4.07
N PHE A 164 0.57 43.53 4.03
CA PHE A 164 -0.65 44.32 3.80
C PHE A 164 -1.17 44.21 2.35
N SER A 165 -0.50 43.47 1.46
CA SER A 165 -0.99 43.19 0.11
C SER A 165 -2.04 42.08 0.07
N LEU A 166 -2.16 41.28 1.14
CA LEU A 166 -3.08 40.15 1.20
C LEU A 166 -4.50 40.58 1.59
N PRO A 167 -5.54 39.88 1.08
CA PRO A 167 -6.91 40.09 1.53
C PRO A 167 -7.07 39.73 3.01
N ILE A 168 -7.91 40.48 3.72
CA ILE A 168 -8.17 40.28 5.16
C ILE A 168 -8.76 38.88 5.42
N PHE A 169 -9.70 38.45 4.58
CA PHE A 169 -10.36 37.14 4.67
C PHE A 169 -10.43 36.46 3.30
N SER A 170 -9.97 35.21 3.23
CA SER A 170 -10.19 34.31 2.10
C SER A 170 -10.23 32.87 2.62
N LEU A 171 -11.17 32.07 2.12
CA LEU A 171 -11.27 30.64 2.47
C LEU A 171 -10.24 29.78 1.74
N SER A 172 -9.83 30.17 0.53
CA SER A 172 -9.04 29.31 -0.36
C SER A 172 -7.66 29.87 -0.69
N SER A 173 -7.45 31.17 -0.46
CA SER A 173 -6.19 31.87 -0.77
C SER A 173 -5.48 32.31 0.51
N PRO A 174 -4.15 32.56 0.45
CA PRO A 174 -3.43 33.18 1.57
C PRO A 174 -4.11 34.48 1.99
N SER A 175 -4.40 34.60 3.29
CA SER A 175 -5.05 35.76 3.89
C SER A 175 -4.44 36.06 5.25
N ILE A 176 -4.55 37.30 5.68
CA ILE A 176 -4.02 37.74 6.99
C ILE A 176 -4.67 36.95 8.13
N LEU A 177 -5.98 36.69 8.03
CA LEU A 177 -6.70 35.88 9.00
C LEU A 177 -6.19 34.43 9.05
N ASN A 178 -5.92 33.79 7.91
CA ASN A 178 -5.36 32.44 7.89
C ASN A 178 -3.96 32.41 8.54
N ASN A 179 -3.11 33.39 8.25
CA ASN A 179 -1.79 33.51 8.85
C ASN A 179 -1.88 33.67 10.38
N ILE A 180 -2.80 34.50 10.88
CA ILE A 180 -3.04 34.67 12.32
C ILE A 180 -3.57 33.38 12.96
N ILE A 181 -4.49 32.67 12.29
CA ILE A 181 -5.01 31.38 12.75
C ILE A 181 -3.88 30.34 12.86
N ILE A 182 -3.03 30.23 11.85
CA ILE A 182 -1.89 29.28 11.85
C ILE A 182 -0.92 29.62 12.99
N LEU A 183 -0.55 30.89 13.15
CA LEU A 183 0.34 31.34 14.22
C LEU A 183 -0.25 31.03 15.60
N THR A 184 -1.49 31.48 15.83
CA THR A 184 -2.17 31.33 17.12
C THR A 184 -2.40 29.86 17.44
N GLY A 185 -2.89 29.07 16.48
CA GLY A 185 -3.11 27.64 16.61
C GLY A 185 -1.82 26.87 16.92
N THR A 186 -0.71 27.23 16.26
CA THR A 186 0.60 26.60 16.50
C THR A 186 1.12 26.91 17.90
N ILE A 187 1.07 28.18 18.34
CA ILE A 187 1.52 28.58 19.68
C ILE A 187 0.65 27.92 20.76
N CYS A 188 -0.68 28.01 20.63
CA CYS A 188 -1.60 27.40 21.59
C CYS A 188 -1.48 25.86 21.63
N GLY A 189 -1.27 25.22 20.48
CA GLY A 189 -1.04 23.77 20.39
C GLY A 189 0.28 23.35 21.03
N LEU A 190 1.36 24.11 20.82
CA LEU A 190 2.65 23.86 21.49
C LEU A 190 2.54 24.03 23.00
N LEU A 191 1.80 25.06 23.46
CA LEU A 191 1.54 25.27 24.89
C LEU A 191 0.75 24.12 25.52
N TYR A 192 -0.15 23.47 24.77
CA TYR A 192 -0.85 22.28 25.24
C TYR A 192 0.08 21.09 25.50
N PHE A 193 1.07 20.86 24.64
CA PHE A 193 2.07 19.79 24.84
C PHE A 193 3.25 20.21 25.73
N TYR A 194 3.29 21.46 26.18
CA TYR A 194 4.34 21.96 27.05
C TYR A 194 4.09 21.54 28.50
N PHE A 195 4.55 20.34 28.86
CA PHE A 195 4.37 19.75 30.19
C PHE A 195 5.27 20.36 31.28
N SER A 196 6.23 21.21 30.93
CA SER A 196 7.22 21.74 31.87
C SER A 196 6.70 22.87 32.78
N LYS A 197 5.50 23.41 32.54
CA LYS A 197 4.84 24.35 33.45
C LYS A 197 3.40 23.95 33.73
N GLU A 198 2.98 24.14 34.98
CA GLU A 198 1.58 23.94 35.37
C GLU A 198 0.66 24.90 34.59
N HIS A 199 -0.41 24.36 34.02
CA HIS A 199 -1.41 25.10 33.24
C HIS A 199 -2.33 25.95 34.13
N LYS A 200 -1.79 26.95 34.82
CA LYS A 200 -2.53 27.89 35.68
C LYS A 200 -2.60 29.29 35.05
N GLY A 201 -3.71 30.00 35.26
CA GLY A 201 -3.92 31.37 34.78
C GLY A 201 -4.02 31.51 33.25
N ALA A 202 -3.41 32.54 32.68
CA ALA A 202 -3.43 32.83 31.24
C ALA A 202 -2.90 31.68 30.37
N LEU A 203 -1.91 30.93 30.88
CA LEU A 203 -1.32 29.77 30.23
C LEU A 203 -2.34 28.61 30.12
N GLY A 204 -3.21 28.45 31.12
CA GLY A 204 -4.31 27.48 31.10
C GLY A 204 -5.39 27.82 30.06
N THR A 205 -5.75 29.10 29.92
CA THR A 205 -6.71 29.53 28.89
C THR A 205 -6.16 29.34 27.48
N ALA A 206 -4.90 29.73 27.23
CA ALA A 206 -4.24 29.51 25.94
C ALA A 206 -4.15 28.01 25.59
N THR A 207 -3.90 27.17 26.60
CA THR A 207 -3.89 25.71 26.46
C THR A 207 -5.27 25.15 26.09
N LYS A 208 -6.37 25.65 26.70
CA LYS A 208 -7.75 25.24 26.34
C LYS A 208 -8.10 25.59 24.89
N ILE A 209 -7.66 26.75 24.40
CA ILE A 209 -7.81 27.13 23.00
C ILE A 209 -7.02 26.16 22.10
N GLY A 210 -5.80 25.80 22.51
CA GLY A 210 -4.98 24.79 21.82
C GLY A 210 -5.66 23.43 21.72
N ILE A 211 -6.32 22.97 22.79
CA ILE A 211 -7.09 21.72 22.78
C ILE A 211 -8.19 21.75 21.73
N ASN A 212 -8.97 22.83 21.65
CA ASN A 212 -10.02 22.97 20.65
C ASN A 212 -9.44 22.93 19.23
N PHE A 213 -8.31 23.60 19.01
CA PHE A 213 -7.63 23.60 17.72
C PHE A 213 -7.17 22.18 17.32
N LEU A 214 -6.54 21.45 18.25
CA LEU A 214 -6.15 20.05 18.08
C LEU A 214 -7.34 19.15 17.76
N MET A 215 -8.44 19.29 18.51
CA MET A 215 -9.65 18.49 18.29
C MET A 215 -10.24 18.72 16.90
N ILE A 216 -10.23 19.96 16.40
CA ILE A 216 -10.68 20.28 15.04
C ILE A 216 -9.74 19.65 14.00
N SER A 217 -8.42 19.79 14.15
CA SER A 217 -7.45 19.22 13.20
C SER A 217 -7.49 17.70 13.16
N PHE A 218 -7.53 17.04 14.32
CA PHE A 218 -7.68 15.58 14.39
C PHE A 218 -9.05 15.15 13.86
N GLY A 219 -10.12 15.85 14.19
CA GLY A 219 -11.46 15.60 13.66
C GLY A 219 -11.50 15.65 12.14
N ALA A 220 -10.85 16.64 11.52
CA ALA A 220 -10.71 16.71 10.07
C ALA A 220 -9.91 15.53 9.50
N SER A 221 -8.77 15.17 10.11
CA SER A 221 -7.95 14.03 9.67
C SER A 221 -8.68 12.69 9.75
N PHE A 222 -9.38 12.43 10.86
CA PHE A 222 -10.23 11.25 11.01
C PHE A 222 -11.39 11.27 10.00
N GLY A 223 -12.02 12.44 9.79
CA GLY A 223 -13.08 12.63 8.79
C GLY A 223 -12.62 12.29 7.38
N PHE A 224 -11.43 12.72 6.97
CA PHE A 224 -10.85 12.38 5.67
C PHE A 224 -10.62 10.88 5.51
N ALA A 225 -10.11 10.21 6.53
CA ALA A 225 -9.89 8.76 6.49
C ALA A 225 -11.22 7.98 6.39
N VAL A 226 -12.23 8.38 7.16
CA VAL A 226 -13.57 7.78 7.12
C VAL A 226 -14.22 8.02 5.76
N MET A 227 -14.18 9.25 5.24
CA MET A 227 -14.69 9.60 3.92
C MET A 227 -14.03 8.77 2.82
N GLY A 228 -12.70 8.58 2.88
CA GLY A 228 -11.97 7.74 1.94
C GLY A 228 -12.46 6.30 1.93
N ARG A 229 -12.65 5.69 3.10
CA ARG A 229 -13.17 4.30 3.22
C ARG A 229 -14.61 4.18 2.73
N ILE A 230 -15.48 5.12 3.09
CA ILE A 230 -16.88 5.15 2.63
C ILE A 230 -16.95 5.37 1.11
N SER A 231 -16.13 6.25 0.57
CA SER A 231 -16.06 6.52 -0.88
C SER A 231 -15.66 5.27 -1.67
N LEU A 232 -14.64 4.53 -1.18
CA LEU A 232 -14.26 3.24 -1.79
C LEU A 232 -15.40 2.22 -1.71
N LEU A 233 -16.11 2.14 -0.58
CA LEU A 233 -17.27 1.25 -0.40
C LEU A 233 -18.41 1.60 -1.36
N ILE A 234 -18.74 2.89 -1.50
CA ILE A 234 -19.73 3.38 -2.48
C ILE A 234 -19.30 3.01 -3.89
N GLY A 235 -18.01 3.15 -4.23
CA GLY A 235 -17.46 2.72 -5.52
C GLY A 235 -17.72 1.24 -5.79
N ARG A 236 -17.46 0.36 -4.81
CA ARG A 236 -17.75 -1.07 -4.94
C ARG A 236 -19.24 -1.39 -5.08
N PHE A 237 -20.11 -0.72 -4.34
CA PHE A 237 -21.57 -0.88 -4.53
C PHE A 237 -22.05 -0.36 -5.88
N SER A 238 -21.51 0.76 -6.35
CA SER A 238 -21.78 1.29 -7.69
C SER A 238 -21.39 0.30 -8.78
N ASP A 239 -20.23 -0.36 -8.64
CA ASP A 239 -19.80 -1.43 -9.54
C ASP A 239 -20.77 -2.63 -9.50
N LEU A 240 -21.18 -3.08 -8.31
CA LEU A 240 -22.16 -4.17 -8.16
C LEU A 240 -23.53 -3.82 -8.77
N ILE A 241 -23.98 -2.57 -8.64
CA ILE A 241 -25.22 -2.09 -9.27
C ILE A 241 -25.06 -2.07 -10.80
N LYS A 242 -23.90 -1.64 -11.31
CA LYS A 242 -23.61 -1.64 -12.75
C LYS A 242 -23.60 -3.05 -13.32
N PHE A 243 -22.99 -4.02 -12.63
CA PHE A 243 -22.94 -5.42 -13.05
C PHE A 243 -24.27 -6.18 -12.84
N SER A 244 -25.26 -5.52 -12.22
CA SER A 244 -26.63 -5.99 -12.14
C SER A 244 -27.46 -5.66 -13.39
N SER A 245 -26.94 -4.88 -14.35
CA SER A 245 -27.68 -4.56 -15.58
C SER A 245 -27.80 -5.78 -16.51
N SER A 246 -28.74 -5.71 -17.45
CA SER A 246 -28.90 -6.73 -18.50
C SER A 246 -27.65 -6.88 -19.37
N ASP A 247 -26.80 -5.85 -19.47
CA ASP A 247 -25.59 -5.89 -20.29
C ASP A 247 -24.54 -6.89 -19.79
N TYR A 248 -24.57 -7.18 -18.48
CA TYR A 248 -23.70 -8.14 -17.81
C TYR A 248 -24.42 -9.45 -17.45
N ASN A 249 -25.63 -9.67 -17.97
CA ASN A 249 -26.47 -10.82 -17.65
C ASN A 249 -26.77 -10.97 -16.15
N TYR A 250 -27.03 -9.86 -15.44
CA TYR A 250 -27.39 -9.89 -14.03
C TYR A 250 -26.34 -10.61 -13.13
N ALA A 251 -25.06 -10.43 -13.43
CA ALA A 251 -23.95 -11.11 -12.75
C ALA A 251 -24.05 -11.03 -11.22
N THR A 252 -24.37 -9.85 -10.69
CA THR A 252 -24.52 -9.60 -9.25
C THR A 252 -25.54 -10.51 -8.60
N PHE A 253 -26.73 -10.66 -9.18
CA PHE A 253 -27.76 -11.51 -8.61
C PHE A 253 -27.38 -12.98 -8.64
N TRP A 254 -26.82 -13.45 -9.76
CA TRP A 254 -26.37 -14.84 -9.90
C TRP A 254 -25.26 -15.19 -8.91
N VAL A 255 -24.27 -14.32 -8.77
CA VAL A 255 -23.15 -14.54 -7.86
C VAL A 255 -23.61 -14.48 -6.40
N ILE A 256 -24.46 -13.52 -6.01
CA ILE A 256 -25.01 -13.47 -4.65
C ILE A 256 -25.80 -14.75 -4.36
N PHE A 257 -26.65 -15.19 -5.29
CA PHE A 257 -27.43 -16.40 -5.12
C PHE A 257 -26.54 -17.65 -4.97
N ALA A 258 -25.51 -17.77 -5.82
CA ALA A 258 -24.57 -18.89 -5.76
C ALA A 258 -23.77 -18.91 -4.44
N VAL A 259 -23.22 -17.76 -4.03
CA VAL A 259 -22.44 -17.65 -2.79
C VAL A 259 -23.34 -17.91 -1.57
N THR A 260 -24.52 -17.30 -1.52
CA THR A 260 -25.46 -17.50 -0.40
C THR A 260 -25.98 -18.93 -0.34
N GLY A 261 -26.31 -19.53 -1.49
CA GLY A 261 -26.76 -20.92 -1.55
C GLY A 261 -25.69 -21.90 -1.07
N PHE A 262 -24.43 -21.70 -1.49
CA PHE A 262 -23.31 -22.53 -1.04
C PHE A 262 -23.02 -22.34 0.46
N LEU A 263 -23.01 -21.11 0.96
CA LEU A 263 -22.82 -20.85 2.39
C LEU A 263 -23.97 -21.39 3.23
N GLY A 264 -25.21 -21.29 2.75
CA GLY A 264 -26.38 -21.87 3.40
C GLY A 264 -26.32 -23.39 3.45
N TYR A 265 -25.90 -24.04 2.35
CA TYR A 265 -25.65 -25.48 2.33
C TYR A 265 -24.52 -25.89 3.28
N ALA A 266 -23.40 -25.15 3.29
CA ALA A 266 -22.28 -25.40 4.19
C ALA A 266 -22.68 -25.26 5.67
N ALA A 267 -23.45 -24.22 6.00
CA ALA A 267 -23.97 -23.99 7.36
C ALA A 267 -24.97 -25.06 7.81
N TYR A 268 -25.77 -25.59 6.89
CA TYR A 268 -26.67 -26.72 7.17
C TYR A 268 -25.88 -28.01 7.46
N GLN A 269 -24.81 -28.25 6.69
CA GLN A 269 -23.97 -29.43 6.88
C GLN A 269 -23.17 -29.37 8.19
N ASP A 270 -22.71 -28.19 8.62
CA ASP A 270 -22.03 -28.01 9.90
C ASP A 270 -22.97 -28.26 11.08
N ASN A 271 -24.21 -27.75 11.04
CA ASN A 271 -25.20 -28.02 12.09
C ASN A 271 -25.52 -29.52 12.23
N ASN A 272 -25.63 -30.25 11.12
CA ASN A 272 -25.88 -31.70 11.18
C ASN A 272 -24.68 -32.46 11.76
N LYS A 273 -23.45 -32.01 11.51
CA LYS A 273 -22.25 -32.61 12.11
C LYS A 273 -22.18 -32.35 13.62
N ASP A 274 -22.43 -31.13 14.06
CA ASP A 274 -22.44 -30.79 15.49
C ASP A 274 -23.56 -31.55 16.24
N THR A 275 -24.71 -31.74 15.59
CA THR A 275 -25.82 -32.53 16.15
C THR A 275 -25.46 -34.03 16.24
N GLN A 276 -24.69 -34.56 15.29
CA GLN A 276 -24.32 -35.97 15.29
C GLN A 276 -23.18 -36.29 16.25
N VAL A 277 -22.20 -35.38 16.39
CA VAL A 277 -21.12 -35.49 17.40
C VAL A 277 -21.69 -35.41 18.81
N SER A 278 -22.67 -34.54 19.07
CA SER A 278 -23.32 -34.46 20.38
C SER A 278 -24.17 -35.69 20.73
N ILE A 279 -24.69 -36.43 19.74
CA ILE A 279 -25.39 -37.70 19.96
C ILE A 279 -24.38 -38.84 20.24
N ASP A 280 -23.29 -38.95 19.47
CA ASP A 280 -22.23 -39.95 19.69
C ASP A 280 -21.52 -39.75 21.06
N ASP A 281 -21.27 -38.50 21.46
CA ASP A 281 -20.71 -38.18 22.79
C ASP A 281 -21.70 -38.51 23.93
N GLN A 282 -23.00 -38.49 23.66
CA GLN A 282 -24.02 -38.82 24.64
C GLN A 282 -24.25 -40.33 24.74
N ASP A 283 -24.23 -41.07 23.63
CA ASP A 283 -24.32 -42.54 23.60
C ASP A 283 -23.08 -43.21 24.21
N SER A 284 -21.88 -42.67 24.00
CA SER A 284 -20.65 -43.18 24.63
C SER A 284 -20.63 -42.99 26.16
N MET A 285 -21.31 -41.99 26.70
CA MET A 285 -21.49 -41.82 28.16
C MET A 285 -22.49 -42.82 28.76
N PHE A 286 -23.43 -43.36 27.98
CA PHE A 286 -24.38 -44.38 28.43
C PHE A 286 -23.85 -45.82 28.29
N GLU A 287 -22.83 -46.06 27.47
CA GLU A 287 -22.16 -47.37 27.35
C GLU A 287 -21.07 -47.61 28.41
N GLU A 288 -20.67 -46.59 29.18
CA GLU A 288 -19.65 -46.69 30.25
C GLU A 288 -20.21 -46.88 31.69
N GLU A 289 -21.54 -47.01 31.89
CA GLU A 289 -22.19 -47.42 33.17
C GLU A 289 -22.59 -48.90 33.21
#